data_AF-A0A1Y0I2V7-F1
#
_entry.id   AF-A0A1Y0I2V7-F1
#
_cell.length_a   1.000
_cell.length_b   1.000
_cell.length_c   1.000
_cell.angle_alpha   90.00
_cell.angle_beta   90.00
_cell.angle_gamma   90.00
#
_symmetry.space_group_name_H-M   'P 1'
#
loop_
_entity.id
_entity.type
_entity.pdbx_description
1 polymer ?
#
loop_
_entity_poly.entity_id
_entity_poly.type
_entity_poly.pdbx_seq_one_letter_code
_entity_poly.pdbx_strand_id
1 'polypeptide(L)'
;MWTAALALVAIAMQANTGHAAGAVSHELAVSSMFLHLAGAALWVGGLGTLAVVRVRGGLGRADFASSVARYSAIALWCYVAVAVSGIANASLRVDTLAGLTTDYGILLLTKLALLLVLGAVGFAHRELVVRRLSGPTAVARPGAGGASSKGSSKPAAKVSSNGSSSKAASSSPTGAKGAAAEGTRWLFWRLVAVELAIMGAVSGVAVALGSTAPPVPQEEPLDTSAAYQVTGHALPPEPTLARWFTEWRWDLLPAFACVAALVVYLRWVRRLAKRGDSWSVGRTVSWCVGILILFWVTSGGPAMYGHVLFSAHMVQHMILAMVVPIFLVLAAPVTLLLRAVPPRKDGSRGPREWVLAIVTSRVGQFFANPIVAAVNFAGSMIVFYYTPAFEYALTTYAGHLAMLAHFTLAGYLFANALVGIDPGPHRPPYPQRLLLLFATMAFHAFFGVALTSGEVLLVPEWFGLLGREWGPSAIADQQRGGGVAWGIGELPTLILAIVVAVMWTRSDEREARRSDRQADRDGDAELQEYNAMLAEMSKRDD
;
A
#
# COMPACT_ATOMS: atom_id res chain seq x y z
N MET A 1 7.99 -14.46 7.04
CA MET A 1 6.82 -13.60 7.32
C MET A 1 6.71 -13.33 8.81
N TRP A 2 6.62 -14.35 9.66
CA TRP A 2 6.60 -14.19 11.12
C TRP A 2 7.78 -13.38 11.69
N THR A 3 8.99 -13.62 11.21
CA THR A 3 10.19 -12.85 11.60
C THR A 3 10.12 -11.37 11.19
N ALA A 4 9.50 -11.06 10.05
CA ALA A 4 9.31 -9.68 9.60
C ALA A 4 8.24 -8.96 10.44
N ALA A 5 7.16 -9.67 10.81
CA ALA A 5 6.14 -9.13 11.71
C ALA A 5 6.72 -8.80 13.08
N LEU A 6 7.52 -9.70 13.67
CA LEU A 6 8.21 -9.45 14.95
C LEU A 6 9.17 -8.25 14.86
N ALA A 7 9.93 -8.12 13.76
CA ALA A 7 10.83 -6.99 13.56
C ALA A 7 10.05 -5.66 13.44
N LEU A 8 8.90 -5.65 12.75
CA LEU A 8 8.06 -4.46 12.64
C LEU A 8 7.45 -4.06 13.99
N VAL A 9 7.03 -5.03 14.81
CA VAL A 9 6.56 -4.76 16.18
C VAL A 9 7.67 -4.16 17.02
N ALA A 10 8.89 -4.73 16.97
CA ALA A 10 10.03 -4.19 17.72
C ALA A 10 10.38 -2.75 17.28
N ILE A 11 10.34 -2.46 15.97
CA ILE A 11 10.55 -1.11 15.44
C ILE A 11 9.43 -0.16 15.88
N ALA A 12 8.17 -0.61 15.88
CA ALA A 12 7.04 0.17 16.36
C ALA A 12 7.18 0.52 17.83
N MET A 13 7.57 -0.45 18.66
CA MET A 13 7.82 -0.21 20.09
C MET A 13 8.95 0.80 20.27
N GLN A 14 10.09 0.62 19.57
CA GLN A 14 11.23 1.54 19.64
C GLN A 14 10.87 2.97 19.21
N ALA A 15 10.01 3.12 18.20
CA ALA A 15 9.56 4.44 17.74
C ALA A 15 8.66 5.14 18.77
N ASN A 16 7.88 4.39 19.56
CA ASN A 16 7.01 4.93 20.61
C ASN A 16 7.75 5.23 21.93
N THR A 17 8.86 4.54 22.23
CA THR A 17 9.58 4.68 23.52
C THR A 17 10.81 5.59 23.47
N GLY A 18 11.19 6.11 22.30
CA GLY A 18 12.37 6.97 22.16
C GLY A 18 12.15 8.40 22.67
N HIS A 19 13.24 9.13 22.94
CA HIS A 19 13.23 10.56 23.35
C HIS A 19 12.46 11.52 22.43
N ALA A 20 12.04 11.05 21.25
CA ALA A 20 11.14 11.77 20.34
C ALA A 20 9.69 11.85 20.86
N ALA A 21 9.34 11.09 21.90
CA ALA A 21 8.01 11.08 22.52
C ALA A 21 7.66 12.38 23.27
N GLY A 22 8.65 13.21 23.64
CA GLY A 22 8.43 14.52 24.29
C GLY A 22 8.41 15.73 23.33
N ALA A 23 8.39 15.50 22.01
CA ALA A 23 8.44 16.59 21.04
C ALA A 23 7.10 17.32 20.88
N VAL A 24 7.16 18.63 20.58
CA VAL A 24 6.02 19.55 20.34
C VAL A 24 4.97 18.98 19.36
N SER A 25 5.36 18.05 18.49
CA SER A 25 4.45 17.27 17.65
C SER A 25 4.72 15.76 17.79
N HIS A 26 4.16 15.14 18.83
CA HIS A 26 4.34 13.71 19.14
C HIS A 26 4.10 12.79 17.93
N GLU A 27 2.99 12.98 17.19
CA GLU A 27 2.66 12.11 16.05
C GLU A 27 3.67 12.21 14.89
N LEU A 28 4.08 13.43 14.51
CA LEU A 28 5.08 13.61 13.45
C LEU A 28 6.43 13.02 13.87
N ALA A 29 6.80 13.16 15.14
CA ALA A 29 8.04 12.61 15.69
C ALA A 29 8.03 11.08 15.68
N VAL A 30 6.97 10.45 16.21
CA VAL A 30 6.82 8.98 16.25
C VAL A 30 6.68 8.40 14.83
N SER A 31 5.81 8.96 13.98
CA SER A 31 5.57 8.48 12.62
C SER A 31 6.82 8.61 11.74
N SER A 32 7.56 9.70 11.86
CA SER A 32 8.82 9.90 11.13
C SER A 32 9.92 8.96 11.64
N MET A 33 10.05 8.76 12.94
CA MET A 33 11.02 7.81 13.51
C MET A 33 10.72 6.38 13.05
N PHE A 34 9.45 5.96 13.12
CA PHE A 34 9.03 4.66 12.64
C PHE A 34 9.36 4.47 11.15
N LEU A 35 9.00 5.43 10.29
CA LEU A 35 9.29 5.39 8.86
C LEU A 35 10.81 5.33 8.59
N HIS A 36 11.61 6.07 9.37
CA HIS A 36 13.06 6.10 9.26
C HIS A 36 13.66 4.73 9.60
N LEU A 37 13.30 4.17 10.76
CA LEU A 37 13.83 2.89 11.25
C LEU A 37 13.39 1.73 10.36
N ALA A 38 12.13 1.69 9.95
CA ALA A 38 11.62 0.66 9.05
C ALA A 38 12.32 0.73 7.68
N GLY A 39 12.48 1.94 7.12
CA GLY A 39 13.20 2.16 5.87
C GLY A 39 14.67 1.73 5.97
N ALA A 40 15.38 2.18 7.01
CA ALA A 40 16.78 1.83 7.23
C ALA A 40 16.98 0.33 7.45
N ALA A 41 16.13 -0.32 8.24
CA ALA A 41 16.20 -1.75 8.51
C ALA A 41 15.97 -2.59 7.25
N LEU A 42 14.96 -2.25 6.44
CA LEU A 42 14.71 -2.92 5.16
C LEU A 42 15.84 -2.70 4.16
N TRP A 43 16.44 -1.51 4.16
CA TRP A 43 17.60 -1.20 3.33
C TRP A 43 18.81 -2.02 3.76
N VAL A 44 19.34 -1.81 4.96
CA VAL A 44 20.57 -2.47 5.42
C VAL A 44 20.40 -4.00 5.48
N GLY A 45 19.26 -4.47 6.00
CA GLY A 45 18.97 -5.91 6.10
C GLY A 45 18.84 -6.60 4.74
N GLY A 46 18.27 -5.92 3.74
CA GLY A 46 18.18 -6.44 2.39
C GLY A 46 19.55 -6.55 1.68
N LEU A 47 20.41 -5.54 1.85
CA LEU A 47 21.81 -5.59 1.38
C LEU A 47 22.59 -6.72 2.08
N GLY A 48 22.48 -6.84 3.40
CA GLY A 48 23.11 -7.91 4.17
C GLY A 48 22.66 -9.29 3.71
N THR A 49 21.36 -9.46 3.44
CA THR A 49 20.82 -10.73 2.91
C THR A 49 21.41 -11.06 1.53
N LEU A 50 21.49 -10.09 0.62
CA LEU A 50 22.11 -10.29 -0.70
C LEU A 50 23.60 -10.64 -0.57
N ALA A 51 24.32 -10.00 0.34
CA ALA A 51 25.72 -10.32 0.62
C ALA A 51 25.89 -11.76 1.11
N VAL A 52 25.09 -12.19 2.10
CA VAL A 52 25.12 -13.56 2.63
C VAL A 52 24.82 -14.60 1.54
N VAL A 53 23.76 -14.38 0.75
CA VAL A 53 23.40 -15.26 -0.36
C VAL A 53 24.53 -15.35 -1.40
N ARG A 54 25.20 -14.22 -1.66
CA ARG A 54 26.34 -14.18 -2.59
C ARG A 54 27.56 -14.94 -2.08
N VAL A 55 27.85 -14.89 -0.78
CA VAL A 55 28.96 -15.61 -0.13
C VAL A 55 28.68 -17.11 -0.11
N ARG A 56 27.47 -17.51 0.29
CA ARG A 56 27.09 -18.93 0.41
C ARG A 56 26.96 -19.64 -0.94
N GLY A 57 27.02 -18.90 -2.06
CA GLY A 57 26.87 -19.48 -3.40
C GLY A 57 25.48 -20.07 -3.65
N GLY A 58 24.48 -19.69 -2.86
CA GLY A 58 23.16 -20.34 -2.84
C GLY A 58 22.28 -20.05 -4.06
N LEU A 59 22.69 -19.14 -4.96
CA LEU A 59 21.97 -18.79 -6.18
C LEU A 59 22.91 -18.77 -7.39
N GLY A 60 22.40 -19.25 -8.54
CA GLY A 60 23.05 -19.07 -9.82
C GLY A 60 23.19 -17.59 -10.20
N ARG A 61 24.10 -17.28 -11.14
CA ARG A 61 24.41 -15.90 -11.55
C ARG A 61 23.17 -15.11 -12.03
N ALA A 62 22.26 -15.76 -12.75
CA ALA A 62 21.04 -15.14 -13.29
C ALA A 62 20.01 -14.82 -12.19
N ASP A 63 19.84 -15.74 -11.23
CA ASP A 63 18.88 -15.56 -10.13
C ASP A 63 19.37 -14.50 -9.15
N PHE A 64 20.69 -14.46 -8.90
CA PHE A 64 21.31 -13.42 -8.11
C PHE A 64 21.13 -12.03 -8.75
N ALA A 65 21.44 -11.91 -10.04
CA ALA A 65 21.21 -10.68 -10.81
C ALA A 65 19.75 -10.21 -10.75
N SER A 66 18.81 -11.14 -10.91
CA SER A 66 17.37 -10.86 -10.79
C SER A 66 16.99 -10.37 -9.40
N SER A 67 17.59 -10.95 -8.35
CA SER A 67 17.36 -10.58 -6.95
C SER A 67 17.88 -9.16 -6.66
N VAL A 68 19.08 -8.81 -7.14
CA VAL A 68 19.64 -7.46 -7.04
C VAL A 68 18.76 -6.43 -7.76
N ALA A 69 18.31 -6.72 -8.98
CA ALA A 69 17.44 -5.80 -9.74
C ALA A 69 16.10 -5.55 -9.04
N ARG A 70 15.52 -6.59 -8.42
CA ARG A 70 14.26 -6.47 -7.65
C ARG A 70 14.48 -5.67 -6.37
N TYR A 71 15.56 -5.98 -5.66
CA TYR A 71 15.91 -5.30 -4.43
C TYR A 71 16.21 -3.82 -4.65
N SER A 72 16.83 -3.43 -5.77
CA SER A 72 17.11 -2.03 -6.10
C SER A 72 15.84 -1.14 -6.10
N ALA A 73 14.68 -1.69 -6.51
CA ALA A 73 13.42 -0.96 -6.44
C ALA A 73 12.93 -0.75 -4.99
N ILE A 74 13.15 -1.74 -4.11
CA ILE A 74 12.83 -1.66 -2.68
C ILE A 74 13.80 -0.67 -1.99
N ALA A 75 15.09 -0.78 -2.27
CA ALA A 75 16.12 0.11 -1.76
C ALA A 75 15.84 1.58 -2.11
N LEU A 76 15.33 1.86 -3.32
CA LEU A 76 14.92 3.22 -3.69
C LEU A 76 13.78 3.76 -2.81
N TRP A 77 12.77 2.94 -2.51
CA TRP A 77 11.70 3.35 -1.59
C TRP A 77 12.21 3.53 -0.17
N CYS A 78 13.13 2.68 0.28
CA CYS A 78 13.76 2.80 1.60
C CYS A 78 14.59 4.08 1.69
N TYR A 79 15.36 4.41 0.64
CA TYR A 79 16.11 5.66 0.55
C TYR A 79 15.20 6.88 0.66
N VAL A 80 14.11 6.91 -0.11
CA VAL A 80 13.14 8.02 -0.06
C VAL A 80 12.47 8.10 1.31
N ALA A 81 12.07 6.97 1.90
CA ALA A 81 11.49 6.93 3.25
C ALA A 81 12.43 7.51 4.31
N VAL A 82 13.71 7.11 4.30
CA VAL A 82 14.77 7.60 5.20
C VAL A 82 15.04 9.09 4.97
N ALA A 83 15.06 9.55 3.71
CA ALA A 83 15.26 10.95 3.37
C ALA A 83 14.09 11.83 3.86
N VAL A 84 12.85 11.45 3.54
CA VAL A 84 11.64 12.21 3.91
C VAL A 84 11.46 12.26 5.43
N SER A 85 11.64 11.13 6.12
CA SER A 85 11.62 11.10 7.59
C SER A 85 12.78 11.88 8.23
N GLY A 86 13.94 11.90 7.58
CA GLY A 86 15.08 12.72 8.00
C GLY A 86 14.80 14.21 7.88
N ILE A 87 14.17 14.65 6.78
CA ILE A 87 13.75 16.03 6.57
C ILE A 87 12.70 16.44 7.61
N ALA A 88 11.69 15.60 7.85
CA ALA A 88 10.67 15.87 8.88
C ALA A 88 11.31 15.99 10.29
N ASN A 89 12.28 15.14 10.62
CA ASN A 89 13.00 15.24 11.89
C ASN A 89 13.91 16.49 11.96
N ALA A 90 14.46 16.92 10.84
CA ALA A 90 15.28 18.12 10.76
C ALA A 90 14.43 19.39 10.95
N SER A 91 13.25 19.46 10.35
CA SER A 91 12.34 20.61 10.49
C SER A 91 11.82 20.80 11.92
N LEU A 92 11.83 19.76 12.75
CA LEU A 92 11.51 19.85 14.18
C LEU A 92 12.65 20.39 15.05
N ARG A 93 13.87 20.47 14.50
CA ARG A 93 15.08 20.80 15.26
C ARG A 93 15.80 22.04 14.75
N VAL A 94 15.51 22.47 13.53
CA VAL A 94 16.04 23.67 12.88
C VAL A 94 14.87 24.42 12.24
N ASP A 95 14.55 25.58 12.80
CA ASP A 95 13.46 26.47 12.38
C ASP A 95 13.92 27.63 11.48
N THR A 96 15.18 28.02 11.61
CA THR A 96 15.78 29.19 10.95
C THR A 96 17.04 28.82 10.17
N LEU A 97 17.38 29.64 9.16
CA LEU A 97 18.61 29.48 8.40
C LEU A 97 19.86 29.64 9.27
N ALA A 98 19.79 30.44 10.33
CA ALA A 98 20.88 30.57 11.31
C ALA A 98 21.14 29.26 12.09
N GLY A 99 20.10 28.46 12.30
CA GLY A 99 20.26 27.13 12.92
C GLY A 99 21.15 26.18 12.10
N LEU A 100 21.30 26.40 10.79
CA LEU A 100 22.17 25.59 9.92
C LEU A 100 23.66 25.86 10.12
N THR A 101 24.05 27.00 10.69
CA THR A 101 25.46 27.33 10.96
C THR A 101 25.94 26.83 12.33
N THR A 102 25.05 26.28 13.15
CA THR A 102 25.40 25.64 14.43
C THR A 102 26.11 24.30 14.22
N ASP A 103 26.78 23.76 15.25
CA ASP A 103 27.39 22.42 15.19
C ASP A 103 26.36 21.35 14.79
N TYR A 104 25.16 21.45 15.34
CA TYR A 104 24.03 20.59 14.95
C TYR A 104 23.68 20.76 13.47
N GLY A 105 23.56 22.01 13.00
CA GLY A 105 23.27 22.35 11.61
C GLY A 105 24.33 21.82 10.63
N ILE A 106 25.61 21.94 10.97
CA ILE A 106 26.73 21.43 10.16
C ILE A 106 26.70 19.91 10.09
N LEU A 107 26.45 19.22 11.22
CA LEU A 107 26.30 17.76 11.22
C LEU A 107 25.09 17.31 10.39
N LEU A 108 23.98 18.06 10.45
CA LEU A 108 22.79 17.81 9.65
C LEU A 108 23.07 17.96 8.15
N LEU A 109 23.75 19.05 7.74
CA LEU A 109 24.17 19.27 6.36
C LEU A 109 25.15 18.19 5.88
N THR A 110 26.07 17.77 6.75
CA THR A 110 27.00 16.67 6.48
C THR A 110 26.24 15.36 6.24
N LYS A 111 25.26 15.04 7.10
CA LYS A 111 24.39 13.87 6.95
C LYS A 111 23.61 13.92 5.62
N LEU A 112 23.08 15.09 5.27
CA LEU A 112 22.39 15.31 4.00
C LEU A 112 23.32 15.09 2.80
N ALA A 113 24.53 15.67 2.83
CA ALA A 113 25.53 15.48 1.78
C ALA A 113 25.91 14.01 1.60
N LEU A 114 26.18 13.29 2.70
CA LEU A 114 26.47 11.85 2.67
C LEU A 114 25.29 11.03 2.12
N LEU A 115 24.06 11.39 2.47
CA LEU A 115 22.86 10.75 1.93
C LEU A 115 22.70 10.99 0.42
N LEU A 116 23.02 12.18 -0.08
CA LEU A 116 23.02 12.49 -1.52
C LEU A 116 24.11 11.71 -2.26
N VAL A 117 25.32 11.63 -1.69
CA VAL A 117 26.41 10.81 -2.23
C VAL A 117 26.00 9.33 -2.27
N LEU A 118 25.41 8.79 -1.21
CA LEU A 118 24.90 7.42 -1.16
C LEU A 118 23.84 7.18 -2.26
N GLY A 119 22.93 8.13 -2.46
CA GLY A 119 21.94 8.08 -3.54
C GLY A 119 22.56 8.07 -4.93
N ALA A 120 23.57 8.91 -5.18
CA ALA A 120 24.30 8.98 -6.44
C ALA A 120 25.07 7.67 -6.73
N VAL A 121 25.74 7.11 -5.72
CA VAL A 121 26.43 5.81 -5.83
C VAL A 121 25.43 4.69 -6.12
N GLY A 122 24.30 4.63 -5.40
CA GLY A 122 23.26 3.64 -5.64
C GLY A 122 22.62 3.75 -7.03
N PHE A 123 22.43 4.97 -7.53
CA PHE A 123 21.96 5.22 -8.90
C PHE A 123 22.98 4.74 -9.94
N ALA A 124 24.27 5.06 -9.76
CA ALA A 124 25.34 4.58 -10.62
C ALA A 124 25.45 3.05 -10.63
N HIS A 125 25.32 2.41 -9.45
CA HIS A 125 25.28 0.94 -9.33
C HIS A 125 24.12 0.35 -10.14
N ARG A 126 22.92 0.94 -10.04
CA ARG A 126 21.76 0.51 -10.82
C ARG A 126 22.00 0.61 -12.33
N GLU A 127 22.54 1.71 -12.83
CA GLU A 127 22.80 1.86 -14.26
C GLU A 127 23.89 0.92 -14.77
N LEU A 128 25.01 0.80 -14.05
CA LEU A 128 26.16 -0.01 -14.46
C LEU A 128 25.86 -1.51 -14.46
N VAL A 129 25.17 -2.00 -13.43
CA VAL A 129 24.83 -3.42 -13.30
C VAL A 129 23.77 -3.82 -14.34
N VAL A 130 22.75 -2.99 -14.56
CA VAL A 130 21.71 -3.26 -15.57
C VAL A 130 22.31 -3.26 -16.98
N ARG A 131 23.16 -2.29 -17.32
CA ARG A 131 23.82 -2.24 -18.65
C ARG A 131 24.72 -3.44 -18.89
N ARG A 132 25.51 -3.88 -17.89
CA ARG A 132 26.45 -5.01 -18.04
C ARG A 132 25.77 -6.39 -18.05
N LEU A 133 24.61 -6.52 -17.41
CA LEU A 133 23.80 -7.75 -17.47
C LEU A 133 22.91 -7.82 -18.72
N SER A 134 22.60 -6.68 -19.35
CA SER A 134 21.83 -6.59 -20.60
C SER A 134 22.71 -6.62 -21.86
N GLY A 135 24.03 -6.86 -21.71
CA GLY A 135 24.93 -7.03 -22.84
C GLY A 135 24.49 -8.19 -23.74
N PRO A 136 24.72 -8.12 -25.06
CA PRO A 136 24.09 -9.01 -26.03
C PRO A 136 24.38 -10.48 -25.71
N THR A 137 23.37 -11.19 -25.23
CA THR A 137 23.28 -12.62 -25.47
C THR A 137 23.28 -12.77 -26.98
N ALA A 138 24.39 -13.23 -27.54
CA ALA A 138 24.47 -13.63 -28.93
C ALA A 138 23.31 -14.61 -29.19
N VAL A 139 22.24 -14.10 -29.79
CA VAL A 139 21.18 -14.91 -30.35
C VAL A 139 21.88 -15.69 -31.46
N ALA A 140 22.23 -16.94 -31.17
CA ALA A 140 22.58 -17.89 -32.21
C ALA A 140 21.38 -17.92 -33.16
N ARG A 141 21.54 -17.33 -34.35
CA ARG A 141 20.59 -17.49 -35.44
C ARG A 141 20.44 -19.00 -35.66
N PRO A 142 19.22 -19.56 -35.67
CA PRO A 142 19.02 -20.89 -36.22
C PRO A 142 19.37 -20.78 -37.71
N GLY A 143 20.43 -21.46 -38.12
CA GLY A 143 20.80 -21.58 -39.52
C GLY A 143 19.65 -22.24 -40.27
N ALA A 144 19.03 -21.48 -41.16
CA ALA A 144 18.19 -22.02 -42.21
C ALA A 144 19.08 -22.82 -43.17
N GLY A 145 18.68 -24.07 -43.43
CA GLY A 145 19.37 -24.97 -44.35
C GLY A 145 18.74 -26.35 -44.34
N GLY A 146 17.50 -26.46 -44.83
CA GLY A 146 16.93 -27.74 -45.21
C GLY A 146 17.39 -28.12 -46.62
N ALA A 147 17.80 -29.37 -46.82
CA ALA A 147 17.43 -30.19 -47.97
C ALA A 147 18.04 -31.60 -47.86
N SER A 148 17.17 -32.57 -48.11
CA SER A 148 17.42 -34.00 -48.30
C SER A 148 18.25 -34.29 -49.56
N SER A 149 19.20 -35.23 -49.50
CA SER A 149 19.43 -36.18 -50.61
C SER A 149 20.15 -37.44 -50.16
N LYS A 150 19.62 -38.58 -50.62
CA LYS A 150 20.07 -39.97 -50.52
C LYS A 150 21.48 -40.22 -51.11
N GLY A 151 22.11 -41.34 -50.73
CA GLY A 151 22.82 -42.20 -51.69
C GLY A 151 24.27 -42.64 -51.37
N SER A 152 24.40 -43.88 -50.90
CA SER A 152 25.36 -44.95 -51.29
C SER A 152 26.91 -44.78 -51.26
N SER A 153 27.52 -45.79 -50.59
CA SER A 153 28.63 -46.69 -51.01
C SER A 153 30.12 -46.28 -50.95
N LYS A 154 30.81 -46.79 -49.89
CA LYS A 154 31.99 -47.73 -49.88
C LYS A 154 33.36 -47.26 -50.49
N PRO A 155 34.50 -47.98 -50.29
CA PRO A 155 35.45 -47.75 -49.16
C PRO A 155 36.96 -47.59 -49.54
N ALA A 156 37.78 -47.36 -48.49
CA ALA A 156 39.21 -47.73 -48.29
C ALA A 156 40.34 -46.92 -48.97
N ALA A 157 41.30 -46.43 -48.16
CA ALA A 157 42.72 -46.87 -48.14
C ALA A 157 43.59 -46.04 -47.16
N LYS A 158 44.50 -46.74 -46.47
CA LYS A 158 45.59 -46.25 -45.61
C LYS A 158 46.59 -45.37 -46.38
N VAL A 159 47.30 -44.45 -45.70
CA VAL A 159 48.78 -44.40 -45.65
C VAL A 159 49.25 -43.46 -44.51
N SER A 160 50.33 -43.90 -43.88
CA SER A 160 51.13 -43.33 -42.79
C SER A 160 51.99 -42.13 -43.23
N SER A 161 52.22 -41.15 -42.35
CA SER A 161 53.57 -40.90 -41.76
C SER A 161 53.75 -39.48 -41.17
N ASN A 162 54.35 -39.48 -39.97
CA ASN A 162 55.23 -38.50 -39.32
C ASN A 162 55.30 -37.03 -39.77
N GLY A 163 55.33 -36.13 -38.78
CA GLY A 163 56.30 -35.02 -38.83
C GLY A 163 55.90 -33.69 -38.19
N SER A 164 56.44 -33.46 -37.00
CA SER A 164 56.70 -32.15 -36.37
C SER A 164 55.54 -31.41 -35.69
N SER A 165 55.68 -31.36 -34.37
CA SER A 165 55.05 -30.45 -33.45
C SER A 165 55.37 -28.99 -33.77
N SER A 166 54.35 -28.20 -34.13
CA SER A 166 54.35 -26.76 -33.83
C SER A 166 53.41 -26.51 -32.65
N LYS A 167 54.00 -26.04 -31.54
CA LYS A 167 53.29 -25.55 -30.35
C LYS A 167 52.62 -24.23 -30.75
N ALA A 168 51.42 -24.28 -31.31
CA ALA A 168 50.51 -23.14 -31.31
C ALA A 168 49.71 -23.19 -30.00
N ALA A 169 50.01 -22.27 -29.08
CA ALA A 169 49.28 -22.10 -27.84
C ALA A 169 47.81 -21.76 -28.16
N SER A 170 46.92 -22.74 -28.06
CA SER A 170 45.48 -22.50 -28.04
C SER A 170 45.10 -21.91 -26.69
N SER A 171 45.03 -20.58 -26.59
CA SER A 171 44.39 -19.92 -25.46
C SER A 171 42.91 -20.32 -25.44
N SER A 172 42.54 -21.15 -24.46
CA SER A 172 41.19 -21.67 -24.31
C SER A 172 40.20 -20.53 -24.01
N PRO A 173 39.00 -20.52 -24.62
CA PRO A 173 37.98 -19.48 -24.41
C PRO A 173 37.35 -19.50 -23.00
N THR A 174 37.82 -20.38 -22.12
CA THR A 174 37.41 -20.52 -20.72
C THR A 174 38.06 -19.48 -19.81
N GLY A 175 39.31 -19.07 -20.07
CA GLY A 175 40.03 -18.09 -19.25
C GLY A 175 39.43 -16.68 -19.29
N ALA A 176 39.01 -16.22 -20.48
CA ALA A 176 38.39 -14.91 -20.65
C ALA A 176 37.01 -14.81 -19.96
N LYS A 177 36.24 -15.91 -19.94
CA LYS A 177 34.95 -15.97 -19.21
C LYS A 177 35.14 -15.98 -17.69
N GLY A 178 36.20 -16.63 -17.19
CA GLY A 178 36.59 -16.62 -15.78
C GLY A 178 36.99 -15.22 -15.29
N ALA A 179 37.90 -14.56 -16.01
CA ALA A 179 38.36 -13.20 -15.68
C ALA A 179 37.23 -12.16 -15.68
N ALA A 180 36.30 -12.23 -16.66
CA ALA A 180 35.14 -11.34 -16.71
C ALA A 180 34.13 -11.60 -15.55
N ALA A 181 34.00 -12.85 -15.11
CA ALA A 181 33.16 -13.22 -13.97
C ALA A 181 33.76 -12.77 -12.63
N GLU A 182 35.08 -12.86 -12.47
CA GLU A 182 35.81 -12.34 -11.31
C GLU A 182 35.75 -10.82 -11.23
N GLY A 183 35.95 -10.11 -12.36
CA GLY A 183 35.80 -8.65 -12.40
C GLY A 183 34.40 -8.17 -12.02
N THR A 184 33.35 -8.89 -12.44
CA THR A 184 31.96 -8.59 -12.05
C THR A 184 31.73 -8.84 -10.55
N ARG A 185 32.30 -9.91 -9.99
CA ARG A 185 32.23 -10.23 -8.55
C ARG A 185 32.92 -9.16 -7.71
N TRP A 186 34.12 -8.74 -8.11
CA TRP A 186 34.88 -7.72 -7.41
C TRP A 186 34.17 -6.36 -7.42
N LEU A 187 33.59 -5.97 -8.56
CA LEU A 187 32.80 -4.74 -8.66
C LEU A 187 31.57 -4.74 -7.76
N PHE A 188 30.86 -5.87 -7.66
CA PHE A 188 29.73 -6.00 -6.73
C PHE A 188 30.18 -5.79 -5.28
N TRP A 189 31.22 -6.50 -4.83
CA TRP A 189 31.71 -6.37 -3.46
C TRP A 189 32.29 -5.00 -3.15
N ARG A 190 32.98 -4.38 -4.11
CA ARG A 190 33.47 -3.01 -3.98
C ARG A 190 32.32 -2.03 -3.80
N LEU A 191 31.25 -2.16 -4.57
CA LEU A 191 30.08 -1.27 -4.48
C LEU A 191 29.29 -1.50 -3.19
N VAL A 192 29.08 -2.76 -2.78
CA VAL A 192 28.48 -3.08 -1.46
C VAL A 192 29.33 -2.52 -0.32
N ALA A 193 30.65 -2.67 -0.38
CA ALA A 193 31.55 -2.12 0.63
C ALA A 193 31.49 -0.59 0.68
N VAL A 194 31.43 0.09 -0.47
CA VAL A 194 31.27 1.55 -0.54
C VAL A 194 29.91 1.97 0.03
N GLU A 195 28.82 1.31 -0.35
CA GLU A 195 27.49 1.60 0.19
C GLU A 195 27.46 1.42 1.72
N LEU A 196 27.99 0.31 2.24
CA LEU A 196 28.05 0.04 3.68
C LEU A 196 28.98 1.04 4.41
N ALA A 197 30.09 1.44 3.80
CA ALA A 197 30.99 2.43 4.38
C ALA A 197 30.32 3.81 4.48
N ILE A 198 29.64 4.26 3.42
CA ILE A 198 28.91 5.52 3.43
C ILE A 198 27.73 5.44 4.42
N MET A 199 26.99 4.33 4.47
CA MET A 199 25.96 4.11 5.48
C MET A 199 26.52 4.17 6.90
N GLY A 200 27.67 3.54 7.14
CA GLY A 200 28.38 3.61 8.42
C GLY A 200 28.76 5.05 8.78
N ALA A 201 29.23 5.84 7.81
CA ALA A 201 29.50 7.27 8.01
C ALA A 201 28.22 8.07 8.31
N VAL A 202 27.13 7.85 7.56
CA VAL A 202 25.81 8.47 7.82
C VAL A 202 25.32 8.12 9.22
N SER A 203 25.46 6.86 9.64
CA SER A 203 25.11 6.41 10.99
C SER A 203 26.00 7.06 12.05
N GLY A 204 27.31 7.18 11.83
CA GLY A 204 28.23 7.87 12.73
C GLY A 204 27.87 9.34 12.93
N VAL A 205 27.57 10.06 11.84
CA VAL A 205 27.08 11.44 11.91
C VAL A 205 25.71 11.51 12.60
N ALA A 206 24.83 10.53 12.39
CA ALA A 206 23.54 10.46 13.08
C ALA A 206 23.69 10.24 14.59
N VAL A 207 24.68 9.45 15.04
CA VAL A 207 25.01 9.29 16.46
C VAL A 207 25.52 10.60 17.04
N ALA A 208 26.44 11.28 16.33
CA ALA A 208 26.94 12.60 16.75
C ALA A 208 25.82 13.65 16.83
N LEU A 209 24.86 13.64 15.89
CA LEU A 209 23.66 14.48 15.95
C LEU A 209 22.80 14.17 17.17
N GLY A 210 22.66 12.90 17.54
CA GLY A 210 21.91 12.48 18.72
C GLY A 210 22.51 12.95 20.03
N SER A 211 23.83 13.17 20.07
CA SER A 211 24.55 13.71 21.23
C SER A 211 24.76 15.23 21.20
N THR A 212 24.36 15.91 20.12
CA THR A 212 24.54 17.37 19.96
C THR A 212 23.22 18.07 20.24
N ALA A 213 23.23 19.10 21.09
CA ALA A 213 22.03 19.87 21.39
C ALA A 213 21.49 20.55 20.11
N PRO A 214 20.20 20.36 19.76
CA PRO A 214 19.61 21.02 18.61
C PRO A 214 19.39 22.52 18.90
N PRO A 215 19.37 23.38 17.85
CA PRO A 215 19.11 24.81 17.99
C PRO A 215 17.75 25.13 18.60
N VAL A 216 16.73 24.33 18.27
CA VAL A 216 15.40 24.42 18.87
C VAL A 216 15.38 23.56 20.15
N PRO A 217 15.14 24.16 21.34
CA PRO A 217 15.02 23.41 22.58
C PRO A 217 13.99 22.27 22.46
N GLN A 218 14.34 21.09 22.98
CA GLN A 218 13.47 19.90 22.96
C GLN A 218 12.91 19.62 24.37
N GLU A 219 12.86 20.63 25.23
CA GLU A 219 12.20 20.51 26.53
C GLU A 219 10.69 20.39 26.32
N GLU A 220 10.05 19.51 27.09
CA GLU A 220 8.60 19.40 27.04
C GLU A 220 7.99 20.76 27.41
N PRO A 221 7.06 21.29 26.60
CA PRO A 221 6.32 22.48 26.96
C PRO A 221 5.75 22.36 28.37
N LEU A 222 5.93 23.39 29.20
CA LEU A 222 5.26 23.53 30.50
C LEU A 222 3.77 23.90 30.32
N ASP A 223 3.10 23.26 29.36
CA ASP A 223 1.67 23.44 29.12
C ASP A 223 0.90 22.61 30.15
N THR A 224 0.38 23.31 31.17
CA THR A 224 -0.40 22.70 32.24
C THR A 224 -1.89 22.64 31.92
N SER A 225 -2.31 23.00 30.70
CA SER A 225 -3.71 22.91 30.29
C SER A 225 -4.23 21.47 30.37
N ALA A 226 -5.52 21.33 30.67
CA ALA A 226 -6.14 20.02 30.79
C ALA A 226 -6.09 19.25 29.46
N ALA A 227 -6.25 19.94 28.33
CA ALA A 227 -6.09 19.37 26.99
C ALA A 227 -4.70 18.77 26.78
N TYR A 228 -3.63 19.47 27.17
CA TYR A 228 -2.26 18.98 27.03
C TYR A 228 -2.00 17.76 27.91
N GLN A 229 -2.48 17.76 29.16
CA GLN A 229 -2.34 16.63 30.07
C GLN A 229 -3.05 15.35 29.57
N VAL A 230 -4.20 15.51 28.90
CA VAL A 230 -4.96 14.37 28.37
C VAL A 230 -4.41 13.88 27.03
N THR A 231 -4.14 14.81 26.11
CA THR A 231 -3.84 14.47 24.70
C THR A 231 -2.35 14.44 24.36
N GLY A 232 -1.50 15.00 25.22
CA GLY A 232 -0.07 15.17 24.96
C GLY A 232 0.25 16.26 23.93
N HIS A 233 -0.72 17.09 23.55
CA HIS A 233 -0.52 18.20 22.62
C HIS A 233 -1.42 19.40 22.95
N ALA A 234 -1.04 20.58 22.46
CA ALA A 234 -1.83 21.79 22.67
C ALA A 234 -3.24 21.66 22.06
N LEU A 235 -4.21 22.32 22.68
CA LEU A 235 -5.57 22.38 22.15
C LEU A 235 -5.59 23.16 20.83
N PRO A 236 -6.13 22.62 19.72
CA PRO A 236 -6.21 23.34 18.46
C PRO A 236 -7.16 24.54 18.59
N PRO A 237 -6.98 25.57 17.75
CA PRO A 237 -7.86 26.71 17.73
C PRO A 237 -9.26 26.32 17.22
N GLU A 238 -10.30 27.08 17.62
CA GLU A 238 -11.69 26.78 17.29
C GLU A 238 -11.88 26.42 15.80
N PRO A 239 -12.56 25.32 15.48
CA PRO A 239 -12.77 24.89 14.11
C PRO A 239 -13.63 25.89 13.34
N THR A 240 -13.09 26.36 12.22
CA THR A 240 -13.81 27.14 11.21
C THR A 240 -13.66 26.45 9.85
N LEU A 241 -14.55 26.73 8.90
CA LEU A 241 -14.45 26.15 7.56
C LEU A 241 -13.07 26.36 6.93
N ALA A 242 -12.45 27.53 7.12
CA ALA A 242 -11.10 27.78 6.65
C ALA A 242 -10.07 26.87 7.35
N ARG A 243 -10.13 26.80 8.69
CA ARG A 243 -9.21 25.98 9.51
C ARG A 243 -9.30 24.48 9.22
N TRP A 244 -10.45 23.97 8.80
CA TRP A 244 -10.57 22.58 8.34
C TRP A 244 -9.66 22.24 7.14
N PHE A 245 -9.26 23.23 6.35
CA PHE A 245 -8.36 23.05 5.21
C PHE A 245 -6.97 23.64 5.43
N THR A 246 -6.79 24.57 6.38
CA THR A 246 -5.50 25.21 6.65
C THR A 246 -4.78 24.65 7.87
N GLU A 247 -5.46 24.02 8.81
CA GLU A 247 -4.83 23.35 9.95
C GLU A 247 -4.43 21.92 9.58
N TRP A 248 -3.19 21.55 9.90
CA TRP A 248 -2.61 20.27 9.54
C TRP A 248 -1.91 19.63 10.73
N ARG A 249 -2.20 18.35 10.95
CA ARG A 249 -1.49 17.49 11.87
C ARG A 249 -0.83 16.37 11.07
N TRP A 250 0.45 16.56 10.76
CA TRP A 250 1.17 15.68 9.86
C TRP A 250 1.42 14.30 10.48
N ASP A 251 0.85 13.27 9.87
CA ASP A 251 1.22 11.88 10.11
C ASP A 251 2.00 11.34 8.91
N LEU A 252 3.32 11.18 9.07
CA LEU A 252 4.21 10.91 7.96
C LEU A 252 4.02 9.51 7.37
N LEU A 253 3.53 8.56 8.16
CA LEU A 253 3.36 7.18 7.73
C LEU A 253 2.20 7.02 6.72
N PRO A 254 0.95 7.41 7.01
CA PRO A 254 -0.14 7.40 6.04
C PRO A 254 0.11 8.40 4.91
N ALA A 255 0.74 9.56 5.16
CA ALA A 255 1.13 10.50 4.10
C ALA A 255 2.08 9.86 3.08
N PHE A 256 3.14 9.19 3.55
CA PHE A 256 4.07 8.45 2.70
C PHE A 256 3.37 7.30 1.97
N ALA A 257 2.49 6.56 2.65
CA ALA A 257 1.71 5.49 2.04
C ALA A 257 0.80 6.01 0.91
N CYS A 258 0.14 7.15 1.09
CA CYS A 258 -0.69 7.79 0.06
C CYS A 258 0.13 8.19 -1.16
N VAL A 259 1.27 8.87 -0.96
CA VAL A 259 2.17 9.26 -2.05
C VAL A 259 2.72 8.02 -2.78
N ALA A 260 3.14 6.99 -2.04
CA ALA A 260 3.60 5.74 -2.63
C ALA A 260 2.50 5.05 -3.44
N ALA A 261 1.28 4.98 -2.92
CA ALA A 261 0.11 4.42 -3.60
C ALA A 261 -0.20 5.17 -4.90
N LEU A 262 -0.17 6.50 -4.89
CA LEU A 262 -0.34 7.34 -6.08
C LEU A 262 0.74 7.06 -7.13
N VAL A 263 2.02 7.12 -6.74
CA VAL A 263 3.16 6.91 -7.64
C VAL A 263 3.14 5.51 -8.25
N VAL A 264 2.86 4.48 -7.45
CA VAL A 264 2.83 3.08 -7.90
C VAL A 264 1.70 2.85 -8.89
N TYR A 265 0.48 3.32 -8.59
CA TYR A 265 -0.66 3.19 -9.49
C TYR A 265 -0.41 3.89 -10.82
N LEU A 266 0.07 5.14 -10.80
CA LEU A 266 0.41 5.88 -12.02
C LEU A 266 1.54 5.22 -12.81
N ARG A 267 2.50 4.57 -12.13
CA ARG A 267 3.54 3.75 -12.80
C ARG A 267 2.92 2.55 -13.52
N TRP A 268 1.93 1.90 -12.94
CA TRP A 268 1.23 0.78 -13.58
C TRP A 268 0.40 1.24 -14.78
N VAL A 269 -0.33 2.36 -14.67
CA VAL A 269 -1.03 2.96 -15.81
C VAL A 269 -0.06 3.28 -16.95
N ARG A 270 1.05 3.97 -16.67
CA ARG A 270 2.08 4.28 -17.68
C ARG A 270 2.69 3.01 -18.28
N ARG A 271 2.83 1.94 -17.50
CA ARG A 271 3.35 0.66 -17.98
C ARG A 271 2.38 -0.03 -18.94
N LEU A 272 1.07 0.04 -18.70
CA LEU A 272 0.05 -0.44 -19.65
C LEU A 272 0.08 0.39 -20.94
N ALA A 273 0.07 1.73 -20.80
CA ALA A 273 0.08 2.62 -21.96
C ALA A 273 1.31 2.38 -22.86
N LYS A 274 2.50 2.18 -22.29
CA LYS A 274 3.72 1.84 -23.04
C LYS A 274 3.67 0.48 -23.75
N ARG A 275 2.77 -0.42 -23.34
CA ARG A 275 2.53 -1.71 -24.00
C ARG A 275 1.48 -1.62 -25.11
N GLY A 276 0.82 -0.47 -25.27
CA GLY A 276 -0.31 -0.28 -26.19
C GLY A 276 -1.67 -0.63 -25.57
N ASP A 277 -1.73 -0.96 -24.28
CA ASP A 277 -3.00 -1.26 -23.60
C ASP A 277 -3.68 0.04 -23.12
N SER A 278 -4.98 0.16 -23.35
CA SER A 278 -5.79 1.26 -22.82
C SER A 278 -6.24 0.98 -21.38
N TRP A 279 -6.16 1.99 -20.51
CA TRP A 279 -6.74 2.01 -19.17
C TRP A 279 -7.70 3.20 -19.04
N SER A 280 -8.82 3.03 -18.34
CA SER A 280 -9.83 4.08 -18.22
C SER A 280 -9.29 5.29 -17.43
N VAL A 281 -9.43 6.48 -18.02
CA VAL A 281 -9.08 7.75 -17.36
C VAL A 281 -9.92 7.96 -16.10
N GLY A 282 -11.21 7.61 -16.14
CA GLY A 282 -12.10 7.70 -14.97
C GLY A 282 -11.60 6.88 -13.78
N ARG A 283 -11.03 5.69 -14.01
CA ARG A 283 -10.42 4.87 -12.94
C ARG A 283 -9.19 5.54 -12.34
N THR A 284 -8.38 6.17 -13.19
CA THR A 284 -7.17 6.89 -12.76
C THR A 284 -7.51 8.14 -11.96
N VAL A 285 -8.49 8.93 -12.42
CA VAL A 285 -9.00 10.09 -11.69
C VAL A 285 -9.60 9.66 -10.36
N SER A 286 -10.42 8.60 -10.35
CA SER A 286 -11.01 8.05 -9.13
C SER A 286 -9.94 7.64 -8.11
N TRP A 287 -8.87 6.97 -8.55
CA TRP A 287 -7.72 6.66 -7.68
C TRP A 287 -7.08 7.92 -7.09
N CYS A 288 -6.79 8.92 -7.93
CA CYS A 288 -6.14 10.15 -7.48
C CYS A 288 -7.00 10.88 -6.45
N VAL A 289 -8.31 11.02 -6.71
CA VAL A 289 -9.26 11.65 -5.79
C VAL A 289 -9.35 10.87 -4.49
N GLY A 290 -9.51 9.55 -4.53
CA GLY A 290 -9.57 8.71 -3.34
C GLY A 290 -8.32 8.82 -2.46
N ILE A 291 -7.14 8.84 -3.07
CA ILE A 291 -5.87 8.99 -2.34
C ILE A 291 -5.70 10.42 -1.80
N LEU A 292 -6.14 11.46 -2.51
CA LEU A 292 -6.10 12.83 -2.00
C LEU A 292 -7.04 13.03 -0.81
N ILE A 293 -8.24 12.43 -0.85
CA ILE A 293 -9.17 12.43 0.28
C ILE A 293 -8.56 11.67 1.46
N LEU A 294 -7.97 10.49 1.23
CA LEU A 294 -7.31 9.70 2.26
C LEU A 294 -6.14 10.47 2.91
N PHE A 295 -5.36 11.19 2.11
CA PHE A 295 -4.28 12.03 2.61
C PHE A 295 -4.82 13.18 3.47
N TRP A 296 -5.85 13.90 3.01
CA TRP A 296 -6.46 14.99 3.77
C TRP A 296 -7.13 14.50 5.05
N VAL A 297 -7.81 13.35 5.03
CA VAL A 297 -8.50 12.84 6.23
C VAL A 297 -7.54 12.30 7.30
N THR A 298 -6.33 11.91 6.91
CA THR A 298 -5.29 11.41 7.83
C THR A 298 -4.31 12.48 8.30
N SER A 299 -4.34 13.69 7.74
CA SER A 299 -3.40 14.76 8.15
C SER A 299 -3.97 16.18 8.18
N GLY A 300 -5.16 16.43 7.63
CA GLY A 300 -5.82 17.74 7.63
C GLY A 300 -6.78 17.92 8.80
N GLY A 301 -7.79 18.78 8.63
CA GLY A 301 -8.81 19.09 9.63
C GLY A 301 -9.42 17.90 10.38
N PRO A 302 -9.85 16.81 9.70
CA PRO A 302 -10.41 15.65 10.40
C PRO A 302 -9.43 15.02 11.40
N ALA A 303 -8.14 14.94 11.04
CA ALA A 303 -7.10 14.42 11.94
C ALA A 303 -6.76 15.41 13.06
N MET A 304 -6.69 16.71 12.74
CA MET A 304 -6.41 17.77 13.72
C MET A 304 -7.48 17.80 14.83
N TYR A 305 -8.75 17.79 14.44
CA TYR A 305 -9.88 17.94 15.38
C TYR A 305 -10.40 16.61 15.93
N GLY A 306 -10.14 15.49 15.26
CA GLY A 306 -10.66 14.17 15.64
C GLY A 306 -10.16 13.65 16.99
N HIS A 307 -9.07 14.20 17.54
CA HIS A 307 -8.62 13.88 18.90
C HIS A 307 -9.36 14.67 19.98
N VAL A 308 -9.99 15.79 19.65
CA VAL A 308 -10.58 16.71 20.64
C VAL A 308 -12.09 16.85 20.51
N LEU A 309 -12.65 16.46 19.37
CA LEU A 309 -14.08 16.42 19.08
C LEU A 309 -14.47 15.03 18.57
N PHE A 310 -15.45 14.42 19.24
CA PHE A 310 -16.07 13.18 18.77
C PHE A 310 -16.76 13.39 17.43
N SER A 311 -17.38 14.55 17.18
CA SER A 311 -17.99 14.86 15.89
C SER A 311 -16.98 14.89 14.74
N ALA A 312 -15.80 15.47 14.96
CA ALA A 312 -14.71 15.46 13.98
C ALA A 312 -14.12 14.04 13.81
N HIS A 313 -14.02 13.27 14.90
CA HIS A 313 -13.66 11.87 14.85
C HIS A 313 -14.65 11.07 13.98
N MET A 314 -15.96 11.32 14.12
CA MET A 314 -16.99 10.71 13.25
C MET A 314 -16.81 11.11 11.80
N VAL A 315 -16.51 12.38 11.50
CA VAL A 315 -16.22 12.81 10.13
C VAL A 315 -15.03 12.04 9.55
N GLN A 316 -13.91 11.96 10.28
CA GLN A 316 -12.74 11.20 9.87
C GLN A 316 -13.09 9.74 9.59
N HIS A 317 -13.77 9.11 10.54
CA HIS A 317 -14.13 7.70 10.50
C HIS A 317 -15.09 7.38 9.35
N MET A 318 -16.13 8.18 9.14
CA MET A 318 -17.09 7.99 8.05
C MET A 318 -16.47 8.20 6.66
N ILE A 319 -15.55 9.16 6.52
CA ILE A 319 -14.83 9.36 5.26
C ILE A 319 -13.93 8.16 4.95
N LEU A 320 -13.23 7.62 5.95
CA LEU A 320 -12.39 6.42 5.80
C LEU A 320 -13.21 5.16 5.51
N ALA A 321 -14.35 5.01 6.17
CA ALA A 321 -15.19 3.82 6.08
C ALA A 321 -16.08 3.80 4.82
N MET A 322 -16.49 4.96 4.29
CA MET A 322 -17.44 5.01 3.17
C MET A 322 -16.91 5.75 1.95
N VAL A 323 -16.40 6.96 2.13
CA VAL A 323 -16.08 7.84 0.99
C VAL A 323 -14.83 7.35 0.26
N VAL A 324 -13.71 7.20 0.96
CA VAL A 324 -12.43 6.75 0.37
C VAL A 324 -12.60 5.38 -0.33
N PRO A 325 -13.19 4.35 0.30
CA PRO A 325 -13.41 3.05 -0.32
C PRO A 325 -14.11 3.06 -1.67
N ILE A 326 -15.14 3.90 -1.85
CA ILE A 326 -15.86 3.99 -3.12
C ILE A 326 -14.91 4.36 -4.26
N PHE A 327 -14.08 5.40 -4.05
CA PHE A 327 -13.07 5.80 -5.03
C PHE A 327 -12.02 4.72 -5.27
N LEU A 328 -11.55 4.06 -4.21
CA LEU A 328 -10.55 2.99 -4.34
C LEU A 328 -11.10 1.78 -5.11
N VAL A 329 -12.35 1.38 -4.90
CA VAL A 329 -13.00 0.28 -5.63
C VAL A 329 -13.22 0.63 -7.10
N LEU A 330 -13.69 1.86 -7.37
CA LEU A 330 -13.89 2.35 -8.75
C LEU A 330 -12.57 2.40 -9.54
N ALA A 331 -11.46 2.62 -8.86
CA ALA A 331 -10.12 2.61 -9.46
C ALA A 331 -9.61 1.22 -9.89
N ALA A 332 -10.19 0.12 -9.42
CA ALA A 332 -9.79 -1.26 -9.72
C ALA A 332 -8.29 -1.56 -9.52
N PRO A 333 -7.70 -1.22 -8.35
CA PRO A 333 -6.27 -1.33 -8.12
C PRO A 333 -5.75 -2.76 -8.25
N VAL A 334 -6.52 -3.77 -7.82
CA VAL A 334 -6.10 -5.17 -7.94
C VAL A 334 -6.07 -5.59 -9.40
N THR A 335 -7.10 -5.24 -10.17
CA THR A 335 -7.17 -5.51 -11.60
C THR A 335 -6.01 -4.85 -12.35
N LEU A 336 -5.71 -3.58 -12.05
CA LEU A 336 -4.58 -2.88 -12.65
C LEU A 336 -3.25 -3.57 -12.34
N LEU A 337 -3.03 -3.97 -11.08
CA LEU A 337 -1.84 -4.72 -10.67
C LEU A 337 -1.69 -6.01 -11.49
N LEU A 338 -2.75 -6.81 -11.60
CA LEU A 338 -2.74 -8.09 -12.32
C LEU A 338 -2.47 -7.92 -13.82
N ARG A 339 -2.92 -6.81 -14.42
CA ARG A 339 -2.65 -6.47 -15.83
C ARG A 339 -1.25 -5.88 -16.03
N ALA A 340 -0.78 -5.03 -15.12
CA ALA A 340 0.47 -4.29 -15.27
C ALA A 340 1.70 -5.15 -14.98
N VAL A 341 1.62 -6.00 -13.95
CA VAL A 341 2.75 -6.76 -13.44
C VAL A 341 2.75 -8.17 -14.06
N PRO A 342 3.81 -8.54 -14.81
CA PRO A 342 3.90 -9.87 -15.41
C PRO A 342 4.03 -10.94 -14.32
N PRO A 343 3.48 -12.15 -14.55
CA PRO A 343 3.62 -13.25 -13.62
C PRO A 343 5.09 -13.72 -13.58
N ARG A 344 5.55 -14.12 -12.40
CA ARG A 344 6.88 -14.71 -12.23
C ARG A 344 6.90 -16.17 -12.67
N LYS A 345 8.02 -16.60 -13.28
CA LYS A 345 8.24 -17.97 -13.77
C LYS A 345 9.35 -18.73 -13.02
N ASP A 346 9.97 -18.08 -12.04
CA ASP A 346 11.19 -18.54 -11.35
C ASP A 346 10.91 -19.18 -9.98
N GLY A 347 9.67 -19.58 -9.72
CA GLY A 347 9.23 -20.13 -8.43
C GLY A 347 9.16 -19.11 -7.28
N SER A 348 9.56 -17.85 -7.49
CA SER A 348 9.48 -16.80 -6.47
C SER A 348 8.13 -16.08 -6.48
N ARG A 349 7.73 -15.51 -5.34
CA ARG A 349 6.50 -14.69 -5.23
C ARG A 349 6.81 -13.20 -5.34
N GLY A 350 6.17 -12.53 -6.28
CA GLY A 350 6.18 -11.08 -6.45
C GLY A 350 4.90 -10.40 -5.98
N PRO A 351 4.77 -9.08 -6.21
CA PRO A 351 3.58 -8.33 -5.79
C PRO A 351 2.28 -8.92 -6.32
N ARG A 352 2.27 -9.34 -7.59
CA ARG A 352 1.13 -10.00 -8.22
C ARG A 352 0.80 -11.32 -7.54
N GLU A 353 1.80 -12.17 -7.31
CA GLU A 353 1.60 -13.50 -6.72
C GLU A 353 1.19 -13.40 -5.24
N TRP A 354 1.71 -12.42 -4.49
CA TRP A 354 1.30 -12.16 -3.11
C TRP A 354 -0.13 -11.68 -3.02
N VAL A 355 -0.53 -10.73 -3.86
CA VAL A 355 -1.92 -10.25 -3.88
C VAL A 355 -2.87 -11.37 -4.28
N LEU A 356 -2.53 -12.17 -5.30
CA LEU A 356 -3.32 -13.34 -5.66
C LEU A 356 -3.41 -14.32 -4.48
N ALA A 357 -2.28 -14.66 -3.85
CA ALA A 357 -2.28 -15.58 -2.72
C ALA A 357 -3.15 -15.10 -1.55
N ILE A 358 -3.21 -13.80 -1.29
CA ILE A 358 -4.07 -13.20 -0.26
C ILE A 358 -5.54 -13.28 -0.69
N VAL A 359 -5.86 -12.80 -1.89
CA VAL A 359 -7.24 -12.73 -2.41
C VAL A 359 -7.85 -14.13 -2.58
N THR A 360 -7.05 -15.13 -2.96
CA THR A 360 -7.51 -16.52 -3.11
C THR A 360 -7.36 -17.34 -1.82
N SER A 361 -6.85 -16.76 -0.73
CA SER A 361 -6.76 -17.47 0.55
C SER A 361 -8.15 -17.67 1.17
N ARG A 362 -8.29 -18.68 2.04
CA ARG A 362 -9.55 -18.92 2.78
C ARG A 362 -9.97 -17.70 3.60
N VAL A 363 -9.01 -17.02 4.24
CA VAL A 363 -9.25 -15.81 5.03
C VAL A 363 -9.69 -14.66 4.12
N GLY A 364 -9.02 -14.46 2.99
CA GLY A 364 -9.41 -13.45 2.00
C GLY A 364 -10.81 -13.69 1.44
N GLN A 365 -11.15 -14.94 1.11
CA GLN A 365 -12.48 -15.31 0.64
C GLN A 365 -13.56 -15.17 1.72
N PHE A 366 -13.23 -15.44 2.99
CA PHE A 366 -14.12 -15.21 4.12
C PHE A 366 -14.49 -13.73 4.25
N PHE A 367 -13.50 -12.84 4.30
CA PHE A 367 -13.74 -11.40 4.42
C PHE A 367 -14.32 -10.76 3.16
N ALA A 368 -14.08 -11.34 1.99
CA ALA A 368 -14.67 -10.89 0.73
C ALA A 368 -16.10 -11.40 0.52
N ASN A 369 -16.61 -12.29 1.38
CA ASN A 369 -18.01 -12.68 1.35
C ASN A 369 -18.89 -11.45 1.67
N PRO A 370 -19.93 -11.15 0.87
CA PRO A 370 -20.74 -9.94 1.05
C PRO A 370 -21.40 -9.80 2.42
N ILE A 371 -21.90 -10.90 3.00
CA ILE A 371 -22.54 -10.89 4.31
C ILE A 371 -21.48 -10.65 5.39
N VAL A 372 -20.34 -11.34 5.30
CA VAL A 372 -19.23 -11.13 6.24
C VAL A 372 -18.67 -9.72 6.13
N ALA A 373 -18.55 -9.17 4.92
CA ALA A 373 -18.12 -7.80 4.71
C ALA A 373 -19.10 -6.79 5.33
N ALA A 374 -20.41 -7.00 5.16
CA ALA A 374 -21.45 -6.18 5.79
C ALA A 374 -21.43 -6.28 7.32
N VAL A 375 -21.31 -7.48 7.87
CA VAL A 375 -21.21 -7.72 9.32
C VAL A 375 -19.91 -7.14 9.89
N ASN A 376 -18.78 -7.29 9.19
CA ASN A 376 -17.53 -6.68 9.61
C ASN A 376 -17.63 -5.15 9.58
N PHE A 377 -18.23 -4.58 8.53
CA PHE A 377 -18.42 -3.15 8.39
C PHE A 377 -19.31 -2.58 9.51
N ALA A 378 -20.50 -3.13 9.71
CA ALA A 378 -21.44 -2.69 10.74
C ALA A 378 -21.00 -3.07 12.16
N GLY A 379 -20.70 -4.35 12.38
CA GLY A 379 -20.36 -4.89 13.69
C GLY A 379 -19.07 -4.33 14.26
N SER A 380 -18.06 -4.04 13.43
CA SER A 380 -16.84 -3.42 13.94
C SER A 380 -17.05 -2.01 14.47
N MET A 381 -18.08 -1.28 14.01
CA MET A 381 -18.43 0.01 14.56
C MET A 381 -18.94 -0.11 16.00
N ILE A 382 -19.83 -1.08 16.27
CA ILE A 382 -20.28 -1.37 17.65
C ILE A 382 -19.08 -1.79 18.52
N VAL A 383 -18.31 -2.76 18.05
CA VAL A 383 -17.15 -3.28 18.82
C VAL A 383 -16.16 -2.15 19.10
N PHE A 384 -15.89 -1.28 18.13
CA PHE A 384 -14.93 -0.20 18.32
C PHE A 384 -15.42 0.80 19.37
N TYR A 385 -16.64 1.34 19.24
CA TYR A 385 -17.15 2.41 20.11
C TYR A 385 -17.57 1.95 21.50
N TYR A 386 -18.01 0.70 21.67
CA TYR A 386 -18.51 0.18 22.94
C TYR A 386 -17.53 -0.77 23.66
N THR A 387 -16.27 -0.78 23.25
CA THR A 387 -15.19 -1.48 23.96
C THR A 387 -13.98 -0.55 24.18
N PRO A 388 -12.97 -0.95 24.97
CA PRO A 388 -11.74 -0.17 25.12
C PRO A 388 -10.95 0.06 23.82
N ALA A 389 -11.36 -0.51 22.69
CA ALA A 389 -10.73 -0.29 21.39
C ALA A 389 -10.75 1.19 20.97
N PHE A 390 -11.83 1.93 21.25
CA PHE A 390 -11.90 3.35 20.94
C PHE A 390 -10.91 4.16 21.77
N GLU A 391 -10.87 3.94 23.08
CA GLU A 391 -9.90 4.57 23.98
C GLU A 391 -8.45 4.23 23.59
N TYR A 392 -8.19 2.96 23.24
CA TYR A 392 -6.87 2.54 22.76
C TYR A 392 -6.44 3.26 21.48
N ALA A 393 -7.38 3.57 20.58
CA ALA A 393 -7.12 4.31 19.35
C ALA A 393 -6.91 5.82 19.57
N LEU A 394 -7.38 6.37 20.70
CA LEU A 394 -7.13 7.76 21.09
C LEU A 394 -5.81 7.91 21.86
N THR A 395 -5.50 6.95 22.72
CA THR A 395 -4.35 6.99 23.63
C THR A 395 -3.06 6.46 23.01
N THR A 396 -3.14 5.62 21.98
CA THR A 396 -1.96 5.02 21.35
C THR A 396 -1.91 5.22 19.84
N TYR A 397 -0.73 5.54 19.33
CA TYR A 397 -0.51 5.67 17.89
C TYR A 397 -0.75 4.35 17.13
N ALA A 398 -0.42 3.21 17.75
CA ALA A 398 -0.69 1.89 17.17
C ALA A 398 -2.20 1.62 17.04
N GLY A 399 -2.98 1.97 18.06
CA GLY A 399 -4.44 1.88 18.01
C GLY A 399 -5.04 2.79 16.94
N HIS A 400 -4.53 4.03 16.82
CA HIS A 400 -4.96 4.96 15.80
C HIS A 400 -4.70 4.42 14.38
N LEU A 401 -3.49 3.94 14.11
CA LEU A 401 -3.16 3.32 12.82
C LEU A 401 -4.00 2.07 12.53
N ALA A 402 -4.26 1.24 13.55
CA ALA A 402 -5.10 0.06 13.42
C ALA A 402 -6.54 0.44 13.04
N MET A 403 -7.10 1.49 13.65
CA MET A 403 -8.40 2.05 13.29
C MET A 403 -8.40 2.53 11.84
N LEU A 404 -7.44 3.40 11.45
CA LEU A 404 -7.34 3.92 10.07
C LEU A 404 -7.30 2.79 9.03
N ALA A 405 -6.47 1.77 9.28
CA ALA A 405 -6.33 0.62 8.40
C ALA A 405 -7.59 -0.25 8.36
N HIS A 406 -8.16 -0.58 9.53
CA HIS A 406 -9.33 -1.44 9.64
C HIS A 406 -10.54 -0.85 8.94
N PHE A 407 -10.92 0.39 9.24
CA PHE A 407 -12.15 0.97 8.69
C PHE A 407 -12.04 1.27 7.19
N THR A 408 -10.85 1.69 6.72
CA THR A 408 -10.60 1.82 5.27
C THR A 408 -10.71 0.46 4.55
N LEU A 409 -10.16 -0.61 5.14
CA LEU A 409 -10.21 -1.95 4.56
C LEU A 409 -11.62 -2.55 4.63
N ALA A 410 -12.31 -2.41 5.75
CA ALA A 410 -13.68 -2.88 5.94
C ALA A 410 -14.62 -2.22 4.92
N GLY A 411 -14.53 -0.90 4.77
CA GLY A 411 -15.25 -0.17 3.74
C GLY A 411 -14.90 -0.60 2.33
N TYR A 412 -13.62 -0.81 2.03
CA TYR A 412 -13.18 -1.30 0.72
C TYR A 412 -13.76 -2.68 0.40
N LEU A 413 -13.71 -3.61 1.35
CA LEU A 413 -14.26 -4.95 1.18
C LEU A 413 -15.77 -4.92 0.97
N PHE A 414 -16.50 -4.13 1.76
CA PHE A 414 -17.94 -3.96 1.62
C PHE A 414 -18.32 -3.34 0.27
N ALA A 415 -17.70 -2.22 -0.10
CA ALA A 415 -17.94 -1.58 -1.39
C ALA A 415 -17.57 -2.48 -2.58
N ASN A 416 -16.46 -3.23 -2.48
CA ASN A 416 -16.06 -4.17 -3.52
C ASN A 416 -17.01 -5.37 -3.65
N ALA A 417 -17.57 -5.86 -2.54
CA ALA A 417 -18.55 -6.94 -2.56
C ALA A 417 -19.85 -6.55 -3.31
N LEU A 418 -20.16 -5.25 -3.38
CA LEU A 418 -21.35 -4.72 -4.04
C LEU A 418 -21.10 -4.30 -5.50
N VAL A 419 -20.06 -3.49 -5.76
CA VAL A 419 -19.72 -2.99 -7.10
C VAL A 419 -19.05 -4.07 -7.93
N GLY A 420 -18.11 -4.80 -7.34
CA GLY A 420 -17.40 -5.92 -7.96
C GLY A 420 -16.60 -5.51 -9.20
N ILE A 421 -15.60 -4.66 -9.06
CA ILE A 421 -14.65 -4.47 -10.17
C ILE A 421 -13.45 -5.40 -10.00
N ASP A 422 -12.91 -5.49 -8.78
CA ASP A 422 -11.76 -6.33 -8.50
C ASP A 422 -12.15 -7.79 -8.21
N PRO A 423 -11.20 -8.74 -8.34
CA PRO A 423 -11.47 -10.15 -8.12
C PRO A 423 -11.98 -10.44 -6.70
N GLY A 424 -12.96 -11.35 -6.59
CA GLY A 424 -13.57 -11.75 -5.33
C GLY A 424 -14.47 -12.99 -5.50
N PRO A 425 -15.07 -13.51 -4.41
CA PRO A 425 -15.97 -14.66 -4.44
C PRO A 425 -17.23 -14.39 -5.27
N HIS A 426 -18.03 -15.44 -5.50
CA HIS A 426 -19.27 -15.33 -6.28
C HIS A 426 -20.17 -14.24 -5.70
N ARG A 427 -20.69 -13.39 -6.59
CA ARG A 427 -21.42 -12.20 -6.18
C ARG A 427 -22.88 -12.54 -5.96
N PRO A 428 -23.52 -11.94 -4.95
CA PRO A 428 -24.94 -12.16 -4.75
C PRO A 428 -25.71 -11.50 -5.91
N PRO A 429 -26.90 -12.04 -6.26
CA PRO A 429 -27.83 -11.40 -7.19
C PRO A 429 -28.15 -9.97 -6.78
N TYR A 430 -28.56 -9.13 -7.74
CA TYR A 430 -28.86 -7.72 -7.48
C TYR A 430 -29.86 -7.47 -6.34
N PRO A 431 -30.96 -8.23 -6.19
CA PRO A 431 -31.88 -8.06 -5.07
C PRO A 431 -31.21 -8.23 -3.70
N GLN A 432 -30.31 -9.22 -3.56
CA GLN A 432 -29.58 -9.43 -2.32
C GLN A 432 -28.57 -8.31 -2.04
N ARG A 433 -27.96 -7.71 -3.08
CA ARG A 433 -27.09 -6.53 -2.90
C ARG A 433 -27.87 -5.33 -2.39
N LEU A 434 -29.05 -5.09 -2.94
CA LEU A 434 -29.96 -4.05 -2.48
C LEU A 434 -30.39 -4.31 -1.03
N LEU A 435 -30.76 -5.55 -0.70
CA LEU A 435 -31.09 -5.93 0.68
C LEU A 435 -29.93 -5.67 1.65
N LEU A 436 -28.69 -6.04 1.30
CA LEU A 436 -27.51 -5.76 2.11
C LEU A 436 -27.27 -4.25 2.29
N LEU A 437 -27.48 -3.46 1.24
CA LEU A 437 -27.40 -2.00 1.31
C LEU A 437 -28.46 -1.43 2.24
N PHE A 438 -29.73 -1.83 2.10
CA PHE A 438 -30.81 -1.38 2.99
C PHE A 438 -30.60 -1.81 4.44
N ALA A 439 -30.15 -3.03 4.68
CA ALA A 439 -29.80 -3.50 6.02
C ALA A 439 -28.66 -2.66 6.63
N THR A 440 -27.65 -2.32 5.84
CA THR A 440 -26.54 -1.49 6.29
C THR A 440 -26.96 -0.04 6.52
N MET A 441 -27.82 0.53 5.66
CA MET A 441 -28.43 1.85 5.86
C MET A 441 -29.21 1.90 7.16
N ALA A 442 -30.12 0.94 7.38
CA ALA A 442 -30.87 0.82 8.63
C ALA A 442 -29.94 0.75 9.85
N PHE A 443 -28.87 -0.04 9.79
CA PHE A 443 -27.88 -0.09 10.86
C PHE A 443 -27.24 1.28 11.16
N HIS A 444 -26.83 2.04 10.14
CA HIS A 444 -26.23 3.37 10.35
C HIS A 444 -27.24 4.36 10.92
N ALA A 445 -28.49 4.32 10.46
CA ALA A 445 -29.56 5.11 11.04
C ALA A 445 -29.74 4.81 12.55
N PHE A 446 -29.82 3.53 12.94
CA PHE A 446 -29.94 3.17 14.35
C PHE A 446 -28.70 3.53 15.18
N PHE A 447 -27.49 3.31 14.64
CA PHE A 447 -26.26 3.68 15.32
C PHE A 447 -26.15 5.20 15.51
N GLY A 448 -26.46 5.98 14.47
CA GLY A 448 -26.52 7.43 14.54
C GLY A 448 -27.55 7.92 15.54
N VAL A 449 -28.76 7.36 15.52
CA VAL A 449 -29.81 7.67 16.50
C VAL A 449 -29.35 7.36 17.92
N ALA A 450 -28.78 6.18 18.16
CA ALA A 450 -28.28 5.78 19.48
C ALA A 450 -27.21 6.74 20.04
N LEU A 451 -26.33 7.28 19.18
CA LEU A 451 -25.38 8.31 19.58
C LEU A 451 -26.04 9.68 19.79
N THR A 452 -26.98 10.08 18.94
CA THR A 452 -27.69 11.37 19.07
C THR A 452 -28.58 11.45 20.30
N SER A 453 -29.18 10.32 20.71
CA SER A 453 -30.05 10.23 21.90
C SER A 453 -29.31 9.73 23.14
N GLY A 454 -28.03 9.37 23.01
CA GLY A 454 -27.22 8.88 24.12
C GLY A 454 -26.90 10.00 25.11
N GLU A 455 -27.04 9.71 26.40
CA GLU A 455 -26.71 10.63 27.50
C GLU A 455 -25.36 10.29 28.16
N VAL A 456 -24.79 9.12 27.82
CA VAL A 456 -23.50 8.66 28.34
C VAL A 456 -22.40 9.04 27.36
N LEU A 457 -21.42 9.78 27.85
CA LEU A 457 -20.23 10.17 27.09
C LEU A 457 -19.31 8.95 26.90
N LEU A 458 -18.93 8.68 25.65
CA LEU A 458 -17.92 7.69 25.29
C LEU A 458 -16.55 8.25 25.64
N VAL A 459 -15.72 7.41 26.27
CA VAL A 459 -14.37 7.77 26.76
C VAL A 459 -14.40 9.10 27.53
N PRO A 460 -15.14 9.16 28.66
CA PRO A 460 -15.45 10.40 29.35
C PRO A 460 -14.20 11.10 29.89
N GLU A 461 -13.17 10.35 30.28
CA GLU A 461 -11.89 10.90 30.73
C GLU A 461 -11.14 11.60 29.59
N TRP A 462 -11.28 11.12 28.36
CA TRP A 462 -10.63 11.74 27.20
C TRP A 462 -11.36 13.01 26.78
N PHE A 463 -12.65 12.95 26.46
CA PHE A 463 -13.37 14.10 25.90
C PHE A 463 -13.90 15.07 26.97
N GLY A 464 -14.17 14.59 28.18
CA GLY A 464 -14.74 15.39 29.28
C GLY A 464 -13.71 16.26 29.99
N LEU A 465 -12.43 15.86 30.00
CA LEU A 465 -11.37 16.56 30.73
C LEU A 465 -10.56 17.54 29.87
N LEU A 466 -10.87 17.71 28.59
CA LEU A 466 -10.08 18.59 27.69
C LEU A 466 -10.14 20.08 28.06
N GLY A 467 -11.12 20.51 28.86
CA GLY A 467 -11.26 21.93 29.23
C GLY A 467 -11.46 22.86 28.03
N ARG A 468 -12.09 22.40 26.94
CA ARG A 468 -12.32 23.20 25.74
C ARG A 468 -13.14 24.45 26.06
N GLU A 469 -12.60 25.61 25.74
CA GLU A 469 -13.29 26.91 25.91
C GLU A 469 -14.27 27.23 24.77
N TRP A 470 -14.16 26.50 23.66
CA TRP A 470 -14.95 26.72 22.46
C TRP A 470 -15.75 25.48 22.07
N GLY A 471 -16.79 25.71 21.26
CA GLY A 471 -17.66 24.66 20.76
C GLY A 471 -18.62 24.09 21.81
N PRO A 472 -19.35 23.02 21.45
CA PRO A 472 -20.31 22.37 22.34
C PRO A 472 -19.62 21.61 23.48
N SER A 473 -20.40 21.30 24.53
CA SER A 473 -20.00 20.33 25.56
C SER A 473 -19.68 18.97 24.93
N ALA A 474 -18.89 18.13 25.62
CA ALA A 474 -18.47 16.84 25.09
C ALA A 474 -19.65 15.93 24.70
N ILE A 475 -20.70 15.90 25.52
CA ILE A 475 -21.90 15.10 25.21
C ILE A 475 -22.67 15.66 24.01
N ALA A 476 -22.84 16.98 23.92
CA ALA A 476 -23.50 17.60 22.77
C ALA A 476 -22.69 17.42 21.47
N ASP A 477 -21.36 17.41 21.57
CA ASP A 477 -20.48 17.07 20.44
C ASP A 477 -20.62 15.61 20.00
N GLN A 478 -20.69 14.67 20.96
CA GLN A 478 -20.94 13.26 20.66
C GLN A 478 -22.27 13.07 19.94
N GLN A 479 -23.32 13.72 20.43
CA GLN A 479 -24.64 13.66 19.80
C GLN A 479 -24.61 14.23 18.39
N ARG A 480 -23.88 15.34 18.14
CA ARG A 480 -23.61 15.84 16.78
C ARG A 480 -22.87 14.81 15.93
N GLY A 481 -21.91 14.10 16.51
CA GLY A 481 -21.23 12.98 15.86
C GLY A 481 -22.19 11.88 15.44
N GLY A 482 -23.19 11.54 16.26
CA GLY A 482 -24.27 10.63 15.85
C GLY A 482 -25.02 11.12 14.61
N GLY A 483 -25.28 12.43 14.52
CA GLY A 483 -25.86 13.07 13.33
C GLY A 483 -24.96 12.98 12.09
N VAL A 484 -23.63 13.11 12.27
CA VAL A 484 -22.65 12.89 11.20
C VAL A 484 -22.66 11.44 10.72
N ALA A 485 -22.64 10.49 11.65
CA ALA A 485 -22.68 9.05 11.35
C ALA A 485 -23.94 8.69 10.55
N TRP A 486 -25.08 9.31 10.86
CA TRP A 486 -26.30 9.16 10.09
C TRP A 486 -26.19 9.84 8.71
N GLY A 487 -25.90 11.14 8.65
CA GLY A 487 -25.93 11.91 7.39
C GLY A 487 -24.92 11.44 6.34
N ILE A 488 -23.65 11.28 6.72
CA ILE A 488 -22.61 10.76 5.82
C ILE A 488 -22.83 9.27 5.56
N GLY A 489 -23.48 8.55 6.46
CA GLY A 489 -23.82 7.13 6.28
C GLY A 489 -24.77 6.87 5.10
N GLU A 490 -25.82 7.68 4.99
CA GLU A 490 -26.92 7.45 4.05
C GLU A 490 -26.61 7.90 2.62
N LEU A 491 -25.91 9.03 2.43
CA LEU A 491 -25.70 9.58 1.09
C LEU A 491 -24.87 8.65 0.16
N PRO A 492 -23.71 8.12 0.56
CA PRO A 492 -22.91 7.23 -0.28
C PRO A 492 -23.56 5.87 -0.49
N THR A 493 -24.25 5.34 0.52
CA THR A 493 -24.95 4.06 0.43
C THR A 493 -26.17 4.16 -0.49
N LEU A 494 -26.91 5.27 -0.46
CA LEU A 494 -27.97 5.57 -1.41
C LEU A 494 -27.44 5.69 -2.84
N ILE A 495 -26.33 6.41 -3.06
CA ILE A 495 -25.67 6.49 -4.36
C ILE A 495 -25.31 5.08 -4.86
N LEU A 496 -24.75 4.25 -4.00
CA LEU A 496 -24.39 2.87 -4.34
C LEU A 496 -25.63 2.01 -4.64
N ALA A 497 -26.73 2.20 -3.90
CA ALA A 497 -28.01 1.53 -4.16
C ALA A 497 -28.58 1.90 -5.52
N ILE A 498 -28.55 3.19 -5.88
CA ILE A 498 -28.96 3.67 -7.21
C ILE A 498 -28.09 3.04 -8.29
N VAL A 499 -26.76 3.01 -8.10
CA VAL A 499 -25.84 2.37 -9.06
C VAL A 499 -26.16 0.89 -9.23
N VAL A 500 -26.36 0.15 -8.13
CA VAL A 500 -26.70 -1.28 -8.17
C VAL A 500 -28.05 -1.51 -8.84
N ALA A 501 -29.06 -0.67 -8.57
CA ALA A 501 -30.37 -0.75 -9.22
C ALA A 501 -30.27 -0.49 -10.74
N VAL A 502 -29.53 0.53 -11.16
CA VAL A 502 -29.28 0.80 -12.59
C VAL A 502 -28.50 -0.35 -13.25
N MET A 503 -27.54 -0.95 -12.54
CA MET A 503 -26.83 -2.14 -13.03
C MET A 503 -27.76 -3.34 -13.19
N TRP A 504 -28.72 -3.50 -12.29
CA TRP A 504 -29.74 -4.54 -12.36
C TRP A 504 -30.62 -4.37 -13.60
N THR A 505 -31.25 -3.21 -13.78
CA THR A 505 -32.10 -2.92 -14.96
C THR A 505 -31.35 -3.16 -16.27
N ARG A 506 -30.10 -2.70 -16.36
CA ARG A 506 -29.25 -2.92 -17.55
C ARG A 506 -28.84 -4.37 -17.77
N SER A 507 -28.78 -5.17 -16.72
CA SER A 507 -28.47 -6.60 -16.82
C SER A 507 -29.67 -7.36 -17.36
N ASP A 508 -30.84 -7.09 -16.80
CA ASP A 508 -32.11 -7.71 -17.17
C ASP A 508 -32.46 -7.38 -18.63
N GLU A 509 -32.29 -6.13 -19.07
CA GLU A 509 -32.46 -5.76 -20.48
C GLU A 509 -31.54 -6.54 -21.43
N ARG A 510 -30.30 -6.85 -21.02
CA ARG A 510 -29.36 -7.63 -21.85
C ARG A 510 -29.72 -9.11 -21.87
N GLU A 511 -30.26 -9.63 -20.78
CA GLU A 511 -30.71 -11.00 -20.67
C GLU A 511 -31.99 -11.23 -21.46
N ALA A 512 -32.98 -10.35 -21.32
CA ALA A 512 -34.18 -10.32 -22.15
C ALA A 512 -33.82 -10.28 -23.65
N ARG A 513 -32.99 -9.32 -24.09
CA ARG A 513 -32.52 -9.26 -25.49
C ARG A 513 -31.73 -10.49 -25.95
N ARG A 514 -31.11 -11.25 -25.04
CA ARG A 514 -30.43 -12.51 -25.40
C ARG A 514 -31.44 -13.64 -25.56
N SER A 515 -32.42 -13.73 -24.67
CA SER A 515 -33.52 -14.68 -24.73
C SER A 515 -34.38 -14.44 -25.98
N ASP A 516 -34.79 -13.20 -26.28
CA ASP A 516 -35.53 -12.86 -27.51
C ASP A 516 -34.77 -13.30 -28.78
N ARG A 517 -33.46 -13.03 -28.85
CA ARG A 517 -32.62 -13.45 -30.00
C ARG A 517 -32.45 -14.96 -30.10
N GLN A 518 -32.58 -15.69 -29.00
CA GLN A 518 -32.52 -17.15 -28.99
C GLN A 518 -33.86 -17.72 -29.47
N ALA A 519 -34.96 -17.21 -28.92
CA ALA A 519 -36.33 -17.51 -29.34
C ALA A 519 -36.55 -17.28 -30.85
N ASP A 520 -36.08 -16.14 -31.39
CA ASP A 520 -36.12 -15.86 -32.83
C ASP A 520 -35.34 -16.88 -33.69
N ARG A 521 -34.32 -17.53 -33.11
CA ARG A 521 -33.44 -18.48 -33.82
C ARG A 521 -33.95 -19.91 -33.77
N ASP A 522 -34.51 -20.33 -32.64
CA ASP A 522 -35.02 -21.69 -32.42
C ASP A 522 -36.55 -21.81 -32.61
N GLY A 523 -37.22 -20.70 -32.93
CA GLY A 523 -38.65 -20.67 -33.23
C GLY A 523 -39.50 -20.85 -31.98
N ASP A 524 -39.12 -20.23 -30.88
CA ASP A 524 -39.78 -20.36 -29.57
C ASP A 524 -39.78 -21.80 -29.03
N ALA A 525 -38.71 -22.57 -29.29
CA ALA A 525 -38.65 -23.99 -28.93
C ALA A 525 -38.91 -24.25 -27.44
N GLU A 526 -38.37 -23.40 -26.56
CA GLU A 526 -38.56 -23.49 -25.11
C GLU A 526 -40.02 -23.26 -24.70
N LEU A 527 -40.72 -22.31 -25.32
CA LEU A 527 -42.15 -22.07 -25.10
C LEU A 527 -43.00 -23.24 -25.61
N GLN A 528 -42.62 -23.84 -26.75
CA GLN A 528 -43.31 -25.01 -27.30
C GLN A 528 -43.17 -26.23 -26.39
N GLU A 529 -41.96 -26.51 -25.88
CA GLU A 529 -41.72 -27.57 -24.89
C GLU A 529 -42.49 -27.33 -23.58
N TYR A 530 -42.50 -26.08 -23.10
CA TYR A 530 -43.25 -25.70 -21.90
C TYR A 530 -44.75 -25.90 -22.07
N ASN A 531 -45.31 -25.47 -23.21
CA ASN A 531 -46.73 -25.68 -23.54
C ASN A 531 -47.07 -27.17 -23.66
N ALA A 532 -46.18 -27.99 -24.24
CA ALA A 532 -46.36 -29.44 -24.34
C ALA A 532 -46.40 -30.11 -22.95
N MET A 533 -45.52 -29.68 -22.04
CA MET A 533 -45.47 -30.16 -20.65
C MET A 533 -46.73 -29.77 -19.85
N LEU A 534 -47.22 -28.53 -19.99
CA LEU A 534 -48.49 -28.11 -19.39
C LEU A 534 -49.68 -28.92 -19.94
N ALA A 535 -49.71 -29.19 -21.25
CA ALA A 535 -50.74 -30.02 -21.87
C ALA A 535 -50.68 -31.48 -21.38
N GLU A 536 -49.50 -32.01 -21.07
CA GLU A 536 -49.36 -33.33 -20.46
C GLU A 536 -49.87 -33.36 -19.00
N MET A 537 -49.59 -32.31 -18.21
CA MET A 537 -50.10 -32.21 -16.85
C MET A 537 -51.62 -32.09 -16.81
N SER A 538 -52.22 -31.27 -17.68
CA SER A 538 -53.68 -31.17 -17.80
C SER A 538 -54.35 -32.51 -18.15
N LYS A 539 -53.69 -33.36 -18.94
CA LYS A 539 -54.22 -34.69 -19.32
C LYS A 539 -54.07 -35.74 -18.22
N ARG A 540 -53.30 -35.46 -17.15
CA ARG A 540 -53.15 -36.35 -15.99
C ARG A 540 -54.14 -36.03 -14.87
N ASP A 541 -54.69 -34.82 -14.88
CA ASP A 541 -55.67 -34.36 -13.88
C ASP A 541 -57.13 -34.67 -14.29
N ASP A 542 -57.35 -35.05 -15.56
CA ASP A 542 -58.58 -35.67 -16.10
C ASP A 542 -58.48 -37.20 -16.07
#